data_AF-A0A7X9B0K8-F1
#
_entry.id   AF-A0A7X9B0K8-F1
#
_cell.length_a   1.000
_cell.length_b   1.000
_cell.length_c   1.000
_cell.angle_alpha   90.00
_cell.angle_beta   90.00
_cell.angle_gamma   90.00
#
_symmetry.space_group_name_H-M   'P 1'
#
loop_
_entity.id
_entity.type
_entity.pdbx_description
1 polymer ?
#
loop_
_entity_poly.entity_id
_entity_poly.type
_entity_poly.pdbx_seq_one_letter_code
_entity_poly.pdbx_strand_id
1 'polypeptide(L)'
;MTPSTLPSRLKLRHGGNQAVAMLERCFDVSAEEWEFSAWQSVDDLPTEGRPRLQAILAELAFWQRIVCPDQAKKLPDWLEGVCPFDDTDVSLLELLSCADKTAMAVFPLAGQNGHPPALARLYLMQDYTGTDSRNRLRFTNTLPENCAVLLAGVPETSDGLIEGDSWQLAARLAQTAIHEPALRLKLGSAWVCTGAVDVRGAVKPVILGNKPGLTRRSNRRWLLPESENFADWNRNAEPGANGFAVRNLAEALTYVRECGIVPHQFVFPEDVDELHVLLGNALPPVLAVCMQIFPKRLCLWYSEKTRPHAEALEKVLKTRLTVELHAVPSDNMTVVEVRMRERLLESDGCFRLVNITGGNRMMGFAAMLAARHCRISLVYRDIDAQDDQLEMIDFTDDPNLLPRNGKIMGNNCPEKWKKKINWKKLYDRQTQPKPGTTPTPEWLQEILWKTDGQNL
;
A
#
# COMPACT_ATOMS: atom_id res chain seq x y z
N MET A 1 11.37 -23.34 -5.29
CA MET A 1 12.31 -22.36 -4.71
C MET A 1 13.35 -22.04 -5.76
N THR A 2 13.38 -20.81 -6.25
CA THR A 2 14.46 -20.33 -7.13
C THR A 2 15.72 -20.11 -6.26
N PRO A 3 16.89 -20.63 -6.65
CA PRO A 3 18.11 -20.42 -5.88
C PRO A 3 18.44 -18.92 -5.83
N SER A 4 18.79 -18.43 -4.64
CA SER A 4 19.27 -17.07 -4.35
C SER A 4 20.69 -16.81 -4.87
N THR A 5 21.37 -17.85 -5.35
CA THR A 5 22.73 -17.79 -5.87
C THR A 5 22.76 -17.60 -7.38
N LEU A 6 23.81 -16.96 -7.88
CA LEU A 6 24.02 -16.84 -9.31
C LEU A 6 24.29 -18.22 -9.95
N PRO A 7 23.93 -18.43 -11.23
CA PRO A 7 24.22 -19.67 -11.95
C PRO A 7 25.72 -19.97 -11.98
N SER A 8 26.12 -21.22 -11.75
CA SER A 8 27.54 -21.60 -11.84
C SER A 8 28.09 -21.47 -13.26
N ARG A 9 29.41 -21.33 -13.41
CA ARG A 9 30.11 -21.32 -14.72
C ARG A 9 29.67 -22.47 -15.62
N LEU A 10 29.63 -23.69 -15.07
CA LEU A 10 29.21 -24.90 -15.79
C LEU A 10 27.76 -24.79 -16.28
N LYS A 11 26.87 -24.27 -15.44
CA LYS A 11 25.45 -24.11 -15.78
C LYS A 11 25.25 -23.10 -16.92
N LEU A 12 26.00 -22.00 -16.92
CA LEU A 12 25.95 -21.02 -18.03
C LEU A 12 26.55 -21.59 -19.31
N ARG A 13 27.71 -22.27 -19.25
CA ARG A 13 28.36 -22.92 -20.40
C ARG A 13 27.48 -23.97 -21.08
N HIS A 14 26.74 -24.75 -20.29
CA HIS A 14 25.84 -25.79 -20.80
C HIS A 14 24.39 -25.31 -21.00
N GLY A 15 24.08 -24.05 -20.69
CA GLY A 15 22.73 -23.50 -20.81
C GLY A 15 22.30 -23.17 -22.23
N GLY A 16 23.24 -23.06 -23.19
CA GLY A 16 22.95 -22.67 -24.57
C GLY A 16 22.11 -21.39 -24.64
N ASN A 17 21.05 -21.42 -25.43
CA ASN A 17 20.11 -20.30 -25.60
C ASN A 17 19.38 -19.88 -24.31
N GLN A 18 19.47 -20.66 -23.22
CA GLN A 18 18.86 -20.31 -21.94
C GLN A 18 19.79 -19.50 -21.02
N ALA A 19 21.08 -19.37 -21.34
CA ALA A 19 22.06 -18.71 -20.46
C ALA A 19 21.67 -17.27 -20.08
N VAL A 20 21.19 -16.49 -21.05
CA VAL A 20 20.66 -15.12 -20.85
C VAL A 20 19.46 -15.15 -19.90
N ALA A 21 18.46 -15.98 -20.19
CA ALA A 21 17.25 -16.09 -19.38
C ALA A 21 17.55 -16.59 -17.94
N MET A 22 18.62 -17.37 -17.74
CA MET A 22 19.05 -17.78 -16.40
C MET A 22 19.56 -16.60 -15.57
N LEU A 23 20.37 -15.71 -16.17
CA LEU A 23 20.86 -14.51 -15.50
C LEU A 23 19.76 -13.47 -15.28
N GLU A 24 18.86 -13.28 -16.25
CA GLU A 24 17.75 -12.34 -16.12
C GLU A 24 16.80 -12.72 -14.96
N ARG A 25 16.62 -14.02 -14.70
CA ARG A 25 15.83 -14.49 -13.54
C ARG A 25 16.48 -14.16 -12.20
N CYS A 26 17.78 -13.84 -12.14
CA CYS A 26 18.41 -13.44 -10.90
C CYS A 26 17.84 -12.11 -10.37
N PHE A 27 17.38 -11.20 -11.24
CA PHE A 27 16.74 -9.96 -10.78
C PHE A 27 15.45 -10.19 -9.96
N ASP A 28 14.85 -11.38 -10.03
CA ASP A 28 13.63 -11.74 -9.29
C ASP A 28 13.92 -12.34 -7.89
N VAL A 29 15.19 -12.45 -7.48
CA VAL A 29 15.60 -13.00 -6.18
C VAL A 29 16.51 -12.04 -5.38
N SER A 30 16.81 -12.38 -4.13
CA SER A 30 17.73 -11.60 -3.28
C SER A 30 19.15 -11.60 -3.84
N ALA A 31 19.84 -10.46 -3.73
CA ALA A 31 21.20 -10.26 -4.24
C ALA A 31 22.32 -10.50 -3.19
N GLU A 32 21.96 -10.78 -1.94
CA GLU A 32 22.89 -10.91 -0.81
C GLU A 32 23.92 -12.03 -1.01
N GLU A 33 23.51 -13.14 -1.62
CA GLU A 33 24.33 -14.35 -1.81
C GLU A 33 25.07 -14.37 -3.16
N TRP A 34 25.01 -13.30 -3.95
CA TRP A 34 25.67 -13.28 -5.25
C TRP A 34 27.18 -13.11 -5.11
N GLU A 35 27.93 -13.99 -5.77
CA GLU A 35 29.38 -14.02 -5.74
C GLU A 35 29.96 -13.95 -7.16
N PHE A 36 30.65 -12.86 -7.47
CA PHE A 36 31.24 -12.59 -8.79
C PHE A 36 32.67 -13.13 -8.95
N SER A 37 33.33 -13.44 -7.85
CA SER A 37 34.66 -14.09 -7.82
C SER A 37 34.67 -15.46 -8.52
N ALA A 38 33.47 -16.06 -8.66
CA ALA A 38 33.24 -17.25 -9.43
C ALA A 38 33.33 -17.03 -10.95
N TRP A 39 33.79 -15.91 -11.49
CA TRP A 39 34.18 -15.77 -12.91
C TRP A 39 35.54 -15.07 -13.02
N GLN A 40 36.61 -15.86 -13.04
CA GLN A 40 37.99 -15.36 -13.02
C GLN A 40 38.43 -14.75 -14.35
N SER A 41 37.84 -15.19 -15.46
CA SER A 41 38.12 -14.67 -16.80
C SER A 41 36.85 -14.56 -17.62
N VAL A 42 36.85 -13.66 -18.60
CA VAL A 42 35.82 -13.55 -19.64
C VAL A 42 35.59 -14.88 -20.37
N ASP A 43 36.60 -15.74 -20.45
CA ASP A 43 36.51 -17.07 -21.06
C ASP A 43 35.75 -18.09 -20.21
N ASP A 44 35.40 -17.76 -18.97
CA ASP A 44 34.48 -18.56 -18.16
C ASP A 44 33.05 -18.58 -18.76
N LEU A 45 32.72 -17.60 -19.59
CA LEU A 45 31.43 -17.48 -20.28
C LEU A 45 31.39 -18.23 -21.62
N PRO A 46 30.21 -18.69 -22.07
CA PRO A 46 30.01 -19.18 -23.44
C PRO A 46 30.57 -18.20 -24.48
N THR A 47 31.10 -18.72 -25.58
CA THR A 47 31.54 -17.89 -26.72
C THR A 47 30.34 -17.25 -27.44
N GLU A 48 29.28 -18.03 -27.63
CA GLU A 48 28.02 -17.55 -28.22
C GLU A 48 27.28 -16.63 -27.23
N GLY A 49 26.87 -15.44 -27.69
CA GLY A 49 26.17 -14.46 -26.85
C GLY A 49 27.02 -13.83 -25.74
N ARG A 50 28.35 -14.02 -25.75
CA ARG A 50 29.26 -13.56 -24.69
C ARG A 50 29.11 -12.09 -24.33
N PRO A 51 29.04 -11.13 -25.28
CA PRO A 51 28.89 -9.71 -24.94
C PRO A 51 27.63 -9.44 -24.12
N ARG A 52 26.50 -10.06 -24.49
CA ARG A 52 25.24 -9.92 -23.76
C ARG A 52 25.32 -10.50 -22.35
N LEU A 53 25.97 -11.66 -22.19
CA LEU A 53 26.18 -12.27 -20.88
C LEU A 53 27.07 -11.41 -19.98
N GLN A 54 28.11 -10.78 -20.54
CA GLN A 54 28.95 -9.83 -19.81
C GLN A 54 28.14 -8.62 -19.33
N ALA A 55 27.35 -8.00 -20.22
CA ALA A 55 26.51 -6.86 -19.88
C ALA A 55 25.52 -7.19 -18.75
N ILE A 56 24.83 -8.34 -18.81
CA ILE A 56 23.89 -8.76 -17.76
C ILE A 56 24.61 -9.06 -16.44
N LEU A 57 25.79 -9.68 -16.47
CA LEU A 57 26.58 -9.90 -15.24
C LEU A 57 27.03 -8.57 -14.61
N ALA A 58 27.42 -7.61 -15.44
CA ALA A 58 27.80 -6.29 -14.97
C ALA A 58 26.58 -5.54 -14.38
N GLU A 59 25.42 -5.66 -15.03
CA GLU A 59 24.15 -5.13 -14.53
C GLU A 59 23.76 -5.75 -13.17
N LEU A 60 23.91 -7.07 -13.02
CA LEU A 60 23.67 -7.77 -11.75
C LEU A 60 24.63 -7.30 -10.65
N ALA A 61 25.91 -7.05 -10.97
CA ALA A 61 26.89 -6.52 -10.03
C ALA A 61 26.53 -5.09 -9.59
N PHE A 62 26.11 -4.24 -10.53
CA PHE A 62 25.64 -2.89 -10.22
C PHE A 62 24.38 -2.95 -9.35
N TRP A 63 23.42 -3.80 -9.70
CA TRP A 63 22.20 -4.00 -8.91
C TRP A 63 22.50 -4.45 -7.48
N GLN A 64 23.38 -5.44 -7.30
CA GLN A 64 23.80 -5.87 -5.96
C GLN A 64 24.35 -4.69 -5.15
N ARG A 65 25.19 -3.84 -5.74
CA ARG A 65 25.71 -2.66 -5.03
C ARG A 65 24.61 -1.69 -4.60
N ILE A 66 23.56 -1.52 -5.41
CA ILE A 66 22.42 -0.64 -5.11
C ILE A 66 21.61 -1.15 -3.91
N VAL A 67 21.35 -2.47 -3.84
CA VAL A 67 20.47 -3.06 -2.81
C VAL A 67 21.19 -3.58 -1.58
N CYS A 68 22.48 -3.88 -1.69
CA CYS A 68 23.32 -4.37 -0.62
C CYS A 68 24.57 -3.48 -0.47
N PRO A 69 24.41 -2.17 -0.19
CA PRO A 69 25.53 -1.21 -0.18
C PRO A 69 26.62 -1.58 0.83
N ASP A 70 26.24 -2.18 1.96
CA ASP A 70 27.17 -2.58 3.04
C ASP A 70 27.86 -3.93 2.78
N GLN A 71 27.50 -4.63 1.70
CA GLN A 71 28.04 -5.95 1.37
C GLN A 71 28.77 -5.93 0.03
N ALA A 72 29.58 -4.90 -0.20
CA ALA A 72 30.37 -4.77 -1.41
C ALA A 72 31.21 -6.04 -1.67
N LYS A 73 30.84 -6.79 -2.72
CA LYS A 73 31.57 -7.98 -3.15
C LYS A 73 32.77 -7.58 -4.01
N LYS A 74 33.81 -8.42 -3.96
CA LYS A 74 34.95 -8.29 -4.86
C LYS A 74 34.53 -8.67 -6.28
N LEU A 75 34.74 -7.76 -7.23
CA LEU A 75 34.49 -7.99 -8.64
C LEU A 75 35.79 -8.44 -9.34
N PRO A 76 35.70 -9.26 -10.40
CA PRO A 76 36.83 -9.49 -11.30
C PRO A 76 37.15 -8.23 -12.11
N ASP A 77 38.45 -7.90 -12.28
CA ASP A 77 38.92 -6.72 -13.00
C ASP A 77 38.33 -6.60 -14.42
N TRP A 78 38.14 -7.75 -15.11
CA TRP A 78 37.56 -7.76 -16.45
C TRP A 78 36.11 -7.28 -16.46
N LEU A 79 35.35 -7.51 -15.39
CA LEU A 79 33.93 -7.17 -15.29
C LEU A 79 33.74 -5.67 -15.02
N GLU A 80 34.68 -5.05 -14.28
CA GLU A 80 34.63 -3.61 -13.98
C GLU A 80 34.68 -2.74 -15.23
N GLY A 81 35.38 -3.20 -16.28
CA GLY A 81 35.46 -2.53 -17.57
C GLY A 81 34.28 -2.77 -18.53
N VAL A 82 33.28 -3.56 -18.14
CA VAL A 82 32.12 -3.88 -19.01
C VAL A 82 31.07 -2.78 -18.92
N CYS A 83 30.51 -2.38 -20.06
CA CYS A 83 29.35 -1.49 -20.13
C CYS A 83 28.05 -2.30 -19.94
N PRO A 84 27.27 -2.10 -18.86
CA PRO A 84 26.07 -2.89 -18.59
C PRO A 84 24.87 -2.54 -19.49
N PHE A 85 24.86 -1.33 -20.06
CA PHE A 85 23.71 -0.76 -20.76
C PHE A 85 24.09 -0.45 -22.21
N ASP A 86 23.31 -0.98 -23.15
CA ASP A 86 23.63 -0.97 -24.59
C ASP A 86 23.71 0.44 -25.20
N ASP A 87 23.03 1.43 -24.59
CA ASP A 87 22.92 2.80 -25.12
C ASP A 87 23.91 3.80 -24.50
N THR A 88 24.86 3.31 -23.69
CA THR A 88 25.82 4.16 -22.99
C THR A 88 27.20 3.54 -23.00
N ASP A 89 28.23 4.36 -23.14
CA ASP A 89 29.64 3.93 -23.04
C ASP A 89 30.14 3.85 -21.58
N VAL A 90 29.23 3.87 -20.61
CA VAL A 90 29.52 3.98 -19.19
C VAL A 90 29.86 2.60 -18.63
N SER A 91 31.08 2.45 -18.11
CA SER A 91 31.54 1.20 -17.53
C SER A 91 30.91 0.90 -16.18
N LEU A 92 30.91 -0.39 -15.78
CA LEU A 92 30.49 -0.81 -14.44
C LEU A 92 31.23 -0.04 -13.34
N LEU A 93 32.55 0.15 -13.49
CA LEU A 93 33.37 0.87 -12.50
C LEU A 93 32.84 2.28 -12.24
N GLU A 94 32.47 3.01 -13.29
CA GLU A 94 31.90 4.35 -13.18
C GLU A 94 30.54 4.33 -12.47
N LEU A 95 29.67 3.39 -12.84
CA LEU A 95 28.34 3.25 -12.26
C LEU A 95 28.37 2.93 -10.76
N LEU A 96 29.32 2.09 -10.32
CA LEU A 96 29.46 1.70 -8.92
C LEU A 96 29.65 2.91 -7.98
N SER A 97 30.20 4.02 -8.48
CA SER A 97 30.37 5.26 -7.71
C SER A 97 29.07 6.00 -7.39
N CYS A 98 27.99 5.69 -8.12
CA CYS A 98 26.68 6.34 -8.00
C CYS A 98 25.60 5.38 -7.47
N ALA A 99 25.97 4.16 -7.09
CA ALA A 99 25.02 3.12 -6.69
C ALA A 99 24.18 3.49 -5.45
N ASP A 100 24.75 4.26 -4.53
CA ASP A 100 24.07 4.78 -3.33
C ASP A 100 22.96 5.80 -3.65
N LYS A 101 23.04 6.45 -4.82
CA LYS A 101 22.07 7.41 -5.36
C LYS A 101 21.20 6.85 -6.48
N THR A 102 21.15 5.53 -6.60
CA THR A 102 20.43 4.84 -7.67
C THR A 102 19.32 3.98 -7.12
N ALA A 103 18.23 3.86 -7.87
CA ALA A 103 17.19 2.86 -7.63
C ALA A 103 16.71 2.26 -8.95
N MET A 104 16.27 1.00 -8.90
CA MET A 104 15.72 0.30 -10.06
C MET A 104 14.23 0.02 -9.84
N ALA A 105 13.45 0.20 -10.90
CA ALA A 105 12.08 -0.28 -10.99
C ALA A 105 11.88 -1.05 -12.29
N VAL A 106 10.99 -2.05 -12.27
CA VAL A 106 10.71 -2.89 -13.45
C VAL A 106 9.37 -2.47 -14.05
N PHE A 107 9.32 -2.34 -15.37
CA PHE A 107 8.10 -2.01 -16.10
C PHE A 107 7.91 -2.92 -17.32
N PRO A 108 6.66 -3.15 -17.75
CA PRO A 108 6.37 -4.02 -18.87
C PRO A 108 6.44 -3.28 -20.21
N LEU A 109 7.10 -3.90 -21.18
CA LEU A 109 7.09 -3.51 -22.59
C LEU A 109 6.13 -4.40 -23.38
N ALA A 110 5.32 -3.77 -24.24
CA ALA A 110 4.51 -4.52 -25.19
C ALA A 110 5.42 -5.15 -26.25
N GLY A 111 5.07 -6.35 -26.70
CA GLY A 111 5.72 -6.94 -27.86
C GLY A 111 5.31 -6.22 -29.14
N GLN A 112 6.27 -5.95 -30.03
CA GLN A 112 6.05 -5.33 -31.34
C GLN A 112 6.42 -6.29 -32.47
N ASN A 113 5.79 -6.16 -33.64
CA ASN A 113 6.16 -6.90 -34.87
C ASN A 113 6.29 -8.43 -34.71
N GLY A 114 5.41 -9.04 -33.89
CA GLY A 114 5.42 -10.48 -33.61
C GLY A 114 6.39 -10.92 -32.51
N HIS A 115 7.14 -10.00 -31.91
CA HIS A 115 7.96 -10.30 -30.73
C HIS A 115 7.12 -10.41 -29.46
N PRO A 116 7.52 -11.27 -28.50
CA PRO A 116 6.84 -11.37 -27.21
C PRO A 116 7.03 -10.09 -26.38
N PRO A 117 6.13 -9.81 -25.41
CA PRO A 117 6.34 -8.75 -24.44
C PRO A 117 7.58 -9.04 -23.58
N ALA A 118 8.17 -7.98 -23.01
CA ALA A 118 9.38 -8.06 -22.19
C ALA A 118 9.26 -7.24 -20.91
N LEU A 119 10.09 -7.56 -19.91
CA LEU A 119 10.25 -6.73 -18.71
C LEU A 119 11.53 -5.91 -18.86
N ALA A 120 11.37 -4.59 -18.89
CA ALA A 120 12.49 -3.66 -18.87
C ALA A 120 12.76 -3.19 -17.44
N ARG A 121 14.04 -2.92 -17.18
CA ARG A 121 14.53 -2.39 -15.91
C ARG A 121 14.94 -0.95 -16.12
N LEU A 122 14.31 -0.06 -15.37
CA LEU A 122 14.58 1.38 -15.35
C LEU A 122 15.42 1.69 -14.12
N TYR A 123 16.65 2.10 -14.33
CA TYR A 123 17.53 2.63 -13.30
C TYR A 123 17.42 4.14 -13.31
N LEU A 124 17.02 4.73 -12.19
CA LEU A 124 17.00 6.17 -11.99
C LEU A 124 18.18 6.54 -11.09
N MET A 125 19.01 7.47 -11.56
CA MET A 125 20.23 7.90 -10.88
C MET A 125 20.15 9.39 -10.57
N GLN A 126 20.31 9.76 -9.30
CA GLN A 126 20.29 11.16 -8.89
C GLN A 126 21.66 11.83 -9.07
N ASP A 127 21.67 13.06 -9.60
CA ASP A 127 22.85 13.91 -9.82
C ASP A 127 23.90 13.33 -10.79
N TYR A 128 23.51 12.35 -11.63
CA TYR A 128 24.40 11.78 -12.64
C TYR A 128 24.47 12.66 -13.88
N THR A 129 25.69 12.99 -14.32
CA THR A 129 25.94 13.95 -15.42
C THR A 129 26.43 13.29 -16.71
N GLY A 130 26.58 11.95 -16.72
CA GLY A 130 26.99 11.22 -17.92
C GLY A 130 25.84 11.01 -18.91
N THR A 131 26.16 10.41 -20.06
CA THR A 131 25.18 10.00 -21.07
C THR A 131 24.19 9.01 -20.48
N ASP A 132 22.90 9.16 -20.81
CA ASP A 132 21.82 8.31 -20.30
C ASP A 132 20.87 7.86 -21.42
N SER A 133 19.97 6.93 -21.09
CA SER A 133 19.00 6.32 -22.00
C SER A 133 17.72 7.15 -22.19
N ARG A 134 17.66 8.43 -21.78
CA ARG A 134 16.41 9.21 -21.82
C ARG A 134 15.82 9.32 -23.23
N ASN A 135 16.68 9.38 -24.24
CA ASN A 135 16.27 9.54 -25.65
C ASN A 135 15.49 8.33 -26.18
N ARG A 136 15.51 7.19 -25.46
CA ARG A 136 14.70 6.01 -25.78
C ARG A 136 13.31 6.05 -25.21
N LEU A 137 12.95 7.02 -24.37
CA LEU A 137 11.63 7.12 -23.76
C LEU A 137 10.82 8.25 -24.42
N ARG A 138 9.57 7.98 -24.82
CA ARG A 138 8.60 9.06 -25.05
C ARG A 138 8.21 9.71 -23.74
N PHE A 139 7.85 10.99 -23.76
CA PHE A 139 7.39 11.77 -22.60
C PHE A 139 8.45 11.98 -21.51
N THR A 140 9.72 12.19 -21.90
CA THR A 140 10.83 12.44 -20.96
C THR A 140 10.61 13.63 -20.03
N ASN A 141 9.73 14.57 -20.38
CA ASN A 141 9.34 15.70 -19.56
C ASN A 141 8.71 15.32 -18.21
N THR A 142 8.34 14.06 -17.99
CA THR A 142 7.86 13.57 -16.69
C THR A 142 8.98 13.12 -15.75
N LEU A 143 10.22 13.00 -16.24
CA LEU A 143 11.39 12.70 -15.42
C LEU A 143 11.84 13.95 -14.65
N PRO A 144 12.29 13.83 -13.39
CA PRO A 144 12.90 14.93 -12.66
C PRO A 144 14.17 15.42 -13.37
N GLU A 145 14.36 16.75 -13.43
CA GLU A 145 15.50 17.37 -14.14
C GLU A 145 16.88 16.93 -13.61
N ASN A 146 16.96 16.58 -12.33
CA ASN A 146 18.19 16.15 -11.67
C ASN A 146 18.42 14.62 -11.68
N CYS A 147 17.67 13.89 -12.50
CA CYS A 147 17.78 12.44 -12.62
C CYS A 147 18.23 12.03 -14.02
N ALA A 148 19.14 11.07 -14.08
CA ALA A 148 19.46 10.32 -15.28
C ALA A 148 18.74 8.97 -15.30
N VAL A 149 18.51 8.43 -16.49
CA VAL A 149 17.83 7.13 -16.67
C VAL A 149 18.72 6.17 -17.44
N LEU A 150 18.92 4.95 -16.93
CA LEU A 150 19.51 3.85 -17.68
C LEU A 150 18.46 2.74 -17.87
N LEU A 151 18.46 2.12 -19.04
CA LEU A 151 17.50 1.07 -19.40
C LEU A 151 18.21 -0.24 -19.68
N ALA A 152 17.68 -1.33 -19.14
CA ALA A 152 18.12 -2.69 -19.42
C ALA A 152 16.94 -3.62 -19.66
N GLY A 153 17.22 -4.82 -20.21
CA GLY A 153 16.18 -5.81 -20.53
C GLY A 153 15.26 -5.39 -21.69
N VAL A 154 15.62 -4.34 -22.43
CA VAL A 154 14.92 -3.95 -23.66
C VAL A 154 15.32 -4.91 -24.78
N PRO A 155 14.38 -5.55 -25.49
CA PRO A 155 14.72 -6.45 -26.59
C PRO A 155 15.51 -5.74 -27.70
N GLU A 156 16.44 -6.44 -28.35
CA GLU A 156 17.24 -5.91 -29.47
C GLU A 156 16.36 -5.46 -30.65
N THR A 157 15.16 -6.01 -30.81
CA THR A 157 14.23 -5.61 -31.88
C THR A 157 13.51 -4.28 -31.62
N SER A 158 13.87 -3.61 -30.52
CA SER A 158 13.38 -2.29 -30.12
C SER A 158 14.44 -1.21 -30.41
N ASP A 159 15.02 -1.22 -31.62
CA ASP A 159 15.91 -0.16 -32.15
C ASP A 159 15.22 1.23 -32.22
N GLY A 160 13.91 1.26 -31.96
CA GLY A 160 13.09 2.46 -31.87
C GLY A 160 12.90 3.00 -30.46
N LEU A 161 12.41 4.24 -30.44
CA LEU A 161 11.83 4.90 -29.28
C LEU A 161 10.78 4.01 -28.60
N ILE A 162 10.88 3.82 -27.28
CA ILE A 162 9.86 3.13 -26.47
C ILE A 162 8.61 4.00 -26.47
N GLU A 163 7.64 3.56 -27.27
CA GLU A 163 6.35 4.21 -27.41
C GLU A 163 5.47 3.98 -26.19
N GLY A 164 4.85 5.06 -25.69
CA GLY A 164 3.95 5.04 -24.54
C GLY A 164 4.58 5.47 -23.21
N ASP A 165 3.75 5.40 -22.17
CA ASP A 165 3.94 6.01 -20.86
C ASP A 165 3.92 5.00 -19.70
N SER A 166 3.93 3.70 -20.01
CA SER A 166 3.90 2.62 -19.02
C SER A 166 5.08 2.64 -18.04
N TRP A 167 6.18 3.28 -18.40
CA TRP A 167 7.38 3.40 -17.57
C TRP A 167 7.27 4.49 -16.50
N GLN A 168 6.32 5.43 -16.59
CA GLN A 168 6.29 6.62 -15.73
C GLN A 168 6.06 6.27 -14.26
N LEU A 169 5.15 5.34 -13.97
CA LEU A 169 4.94 4.85 -12.59
C LEU A 169 6.23 4.25 -12.02
N ALA A 170 6.93 3.43 -12.80
CA ALA A 170 8.20 2.82 -12.39
C ALA A 170 9.25 3.90 -12.07
N ALA A 171 9.39 4.92 -12.93
CA ALA A 171 10.32 6.03 -12.70
C ALA A 171 10.01 6.82 -11.42
N ARG A 172 8.73 7.13 -11.15
CA ARG A 172 8.32 7.88 -9.95
C ARG A 172 8.51 7.07 -8.66
N LEU A 173 8.28 5.76 -8.71
CA LEU A 173 8.58 4.86 -7.59
C LEU A 173 10.09 4.72 -7.36
N ALA A 174 10.89 4.60 -8.44
CA ALA A 174 12.35 4.59 -8.34
C ALA A 174 12.89 5.88 -7.73
N GLN A 175 12.34 7.05 -8.11
CA GLN A 175 12.69 8.34 -7.50
C GLN A 175 12.51 8.34 -5.98
N THR A 176 11.43 7.75 -5.48
CA THR A 176 11.21 7.64 -4.03
C THR A 176 12.20 6.65 -3.40
N ALA A 177 12.47 5.53 -4.05
CA ALA A 177 13.40 4.50 -3.58
C ALA A 177 14.88 4.94 -3.57
N ILE A 178 15.27 5.99 -4.31
CA ILE A 178 16.59 6.63 -4.16
C ILE A 178 16.75 7.14 -2.72
N HIS A 179 15.73 7.80 -2.18
CA HIS A 179 15.73 8.39 -0.83
C HIS A 179 15.31 7.42 0.28
N GLU A 180 14.71 6.28 -0.07
CA GLU A 180 14.29 5.23 0.87
C GLU A 180 14.98 3.90 0.52
N PRO A 181 16.24 3.65 0.97
CA PRO A 181 17.01 2.47 0.59
C PRO A 181 16.30 1.12 0.84
N ALA A 182 15.47 1.05 1.90
CA ALA A 182 14.67 -0.12 2.23
C ALA A 182 13.66 -0.52 1.12
N LEU A 183 13.30 0.40 0.22
CA LEU A 183 12.40 0.13 -0.90
C LEU A 183 13.11 -0.45 -2.11
N ARG A 184 14.43 -0.23 -2.27
CA ARG A 184 15.16 -0.56 -3.51
C ARG A 184 14.98 -2.03 -3.86
N LEU A 185 15.35 -2.93 -2.95
CA LEU A 185 15.21 -4.37 -3.17
C LEU A 185 13.76 -4.76 -3.46
N LYS A 186 12.81 -4.33 -2.62
CA LYS A 186 11.39 -4.68 -2.77
C LYS A 186 10.87 -4.26 -4.14
N LEU A 187 11.08 -3.00 -4.52
CA LEU A 187 10.65 -2.45 -5.82
C LEU A 187 11.30 -3.18 -6.99
N GLY A 188 12.61 -3.37 -6.94
CA GLY A 188 13.40 -3.92 -8.04
C GLY A 188 13.28 -5.43 -8.22
N SER A 189 12.95 -6.22 -7.20
CA SER A 189 12.86 -7.69 -7.30
C SER A 189 11.43 -8.24 -7.28
N ALA A 190 10.49 -7.57 -6.59
CA ALA A 190 9.17 -8.13 -6.32
C ALA A 190 8.03 -7.49 -7.13
N TRP A 191 8.27 -6.36 -7.80
CA TRP A 191 7.22 -5.59 -8.45
C TRP A 191 7.46 -5.38 -9.95
N VAL A 192 6.35 -5.31 -10.70
CA VAL A 192 6.24 -4.77 -12.06
C VAL A 192 5.29 -3.59 -11.98
N CYS A 193 5.74 -2.41 -12.40
CA CYS A 193 5.00 -1.17 -12.25
C CYS A 193 4.61 -0.64 -13.64
N THR A 194 3.33 -0.41 -13.86
CA THR A 194 2.85 0.18 -15.12
C THR A 194 1.82 1.27 -14.87
N GLY A 195 1.90 2.36 -15.61
CA GLY A 195 0.95 3.46 -15.52
C GLY A 195 1.57 4.80 -15.91
N ALA A 196 0.77 5.69 -16.47
CA ALA A 196 1.17 7.08 -16.67
C ALA A 196 0.98 7.85 -15.36
N VAL A 197 1.78 8.89 -15.11
CA VAL A 197 1.70 9.66 -13.87
C VAL A 197 1.63 11.14 -14.18
N ASP A 198 0.57 11.79 -13.70
CA ASP A 198 0.44 13.24 -13.84
C ASP A 198 1.23 14.02 -12.77
N VAL A 199 1.27 15.35 -12.92
CA VAL A 199 1.99 16.25 -12.01
C VAL A 199 1.47 16.20 -10.57
N ARG A 200 0.22 15.74 -10.35
CA ARG A 200 -0.38 15.59 -9.02
C ARG A 200 -0.12 14.20 -8.42
N GLY A 201 0.57 13.32 -9.15
CA GLY A 201 0.86 11.96 -8.74
C GLY A 201 -0.32 11.01 -8.91
N ALA A 202 -1.34 11.36 -9.71
CA ALA A 202 -2.39 10.41 -10.07
C ALA A 202 -1.88 9.43 -11.13
N VAL A 203 -2.20 8.16 -10.97
CA VAL A 203 -1.84 7.08 -11.89
C VAL A 203 -2.96 6.94 -12.92
N LYS A 204 -2.62 7.03 -14.21
CA LYS A 204 -3.58 6.99 -15.32
C LYS A 204 -3.46 5.69 -16.12
N PRO A 205 -4.58 5.25 -16.75
CA PRO A 205 -4.62 4.12 -17.67
C PRO A 205 -3.54 4.19 -18.76
N VAL A 206 -3.07 3.02 -19.18
CA VAL A 206 -2.07 2.85 -20.26
C VAL A 206 -2.40 1.64 -21.10
N ILE A 207 -1.91 1.60 -22.35
CA ILE A 207 -2.15 0.47 -23.23
C ILE A 207 -1.44 -0.79 -22.70
N LEU A 208 -2.22 -1.80 -22.29
CA LEU A 208 -1.68 -3.09 -21.82
C LEU A 208 -1.31 -4.04 -22.96
N GLY A 209 -2.15 -4.14 -23.99
CA GLY A 209 -1.90 -5.05 -25.11
C GLY A 209 -1.60 -6.48 -24.64
N ASN A 210 -0.47 -7.04 -25.10
CA ASN A 210 -0.02 -8.39 -24.72
C ASN A 210 0.82 -8.45 -23.42
N LYS A 211 1.06 -7.32 -22.72
CA LYS A 211 1.86 -7.27 -21.49
C LYS A 211 1.40 -8.25 -20.39
N PRO A 212 0.08 -8.50 -20.16
CA PRO A 212 -0.34 -9.50 -19.18
C PRO A 212 0.25 -10.90 -19.40
N GLY A 213 0.62 -11.26 -20.64
CA GLY A 213 1.30 -12.53 -20.93
C GLY A 213 2.65 -12.72 -20.22
N LEU A 214 3.24 -11.65 -19.69
CA LEU A 214 4.46 -11.69 -18.88
C LEU A 214 4.28 -12.45 -17.54
N THR A 215 3.05 -12.59 -17.04
CA THR A 215 2.78 -13.35 -15.80
C THR A 215 3.12 -14.84 -15.94
N ARG A 216 3.25 -15.36 -17.18
CA ARG A 216 3.74 -16.72 -17.44
C ARG A 216 5.22 -16.92 -17.12
N ARG A 217 5.98 -15.83 -17.09
CA ARG A 217 7.46 -15.85 -17.05
C ARG A 217 8.05 -15.17 -15.82
N SER A 218 7.24 -14.42 -15.06
CA SER A 218 7.66 -13.77 -13.83
C SER A 218 6.59 -13.91 -12.75
N ASN A 219 7.05 -14.13 -11.51
CA ASN A 219 6.20 -14.22 -10.32
C ASN A 219 6.04 -12.87 -9.61
N ARG A 220 6.54 -11.78 -10.20
CA ARG A 220 6.42 -10.44 -9.63
C ARG A 220 4.96 -10.02 -9.47
N ARG A 221 4.72 -9.23 -8.44
CA ARG A 221 3.44 -8.55 -8.20
C ARG A 221 3.31 -7.36 -9.14
N TRP A 222 2.10 -7.07 -9.59
CA TRP A 222 1.84 -5.99 -10.55
C TRP A 222 1.16 -4.79 -9.89
N LEU A 223 1.69 -3.60 -10.11
CA LEU A 223 0.99 -2.34 -9.85
C LEU A 223 0.43 -1.82 -11.15
N LEU A 224 -0.90 -1.71 -11.22
CA LEU A 224 -1.67 -1.39 -12.41
C LEU A 224 -2.54 -0.17 -12.14
N PRO A 225 -2.79 0.70 -13.13
CA PRO A 225 -3.80 1.74 -12.97
C PRO A 225 -5.15 1.10 -12.63
N GLU A 226 -5.89 1.73 -11.72
CA GLU A 226 -7.30 1.39 -11.49
C GLU A 226 -8.11 1.46 -12.80
N SER A 227 -9.33 0.93 -12.81
CA SER A 227 -10.31 0.88 -13.91
C SER A 227 -10.09 -0.25 -14.92
N GLU A 228 -10.34 0.01 -16.21
CA GLU A 228 -10.31 -0.98 -17.28
C GLU A 228 -8.95 -1.65 -17.41
N ASN A 229 -7.84 -0.95 -17.13
CA ASN A 229 -6.50 -1.53 -17.07
C ASN A 229 -6.42 -2.73 -16.12
N PHE A 230 -6.88 -2.59 -14.87
CA PHE A 230 -6.85 -3.67 -13.90
C PHE A 230 -7.77 -4.82 -14.32
N ALA A 231 -8.97 -4.50 -14.82
CA ALA A 231 -9.92 -5.49 -15.31
C ALA A 231 -9.40 -6.28 -16.53
N ASP A 232 -8.77 -5.59 -17.49
CA ASP A 232 -8.11 -6.19 -18.66
C ASP A 232 -6.95 -7.08 -18.25
N TRP A 233 -6.11 -6.62 -17.33
CA TRP A 233 -5.03 -7.43 -16.81
C TRP A 233 -5.56 -8.70 -16.15
N ASN A 234 -6.57 -8.58 -15.29
CA ASN A 234 -7.15 -9.71 -14.56
C ASN A 234 -7.78 -10.76 -15.49
N ARG A 235 -8.33 -10.34 -16.64
CA ARG A 235 -8.87 -11.27 -17.66
C ARG A 235 -7.79 -12.04 -18.42
N ASN A 236 -6.60 -11.44 -18.59
CA ASN A 236 -5.56 -11.95 -19.48
C ASN A 236 -4.33 -12.51 -18.76
N ALA A 237 -4.20 -12.26 -17.46
CA ALA A 237 -3.11 -12.77 -16.62
C ALA A 237 -3.28 -14.26 -16.33
N GLU A 238 -2.18 -14.91 -15.96
CA GLU A 238 -2.20 -16.31 -15.51
C GLU A 238 -2.96 -16.48 -14.20
N PRO A 239 -3.69 -17.60 -14.02
CA PRO A 239 -4.31 -17.92 -12.74
C PRO A 239 -3.27 -17.94 -11.60
N GLY A 240 -3.50 -17.11 -10.57
CA GLY A 240 -2.59 -16.98 -9.42
C GLY A 240 -1.55 -15.86 -9.56
N ALA A 241 -1.52 -15.12 -10.67
CA ALA A 241 -0.78 -13.88 -10.75
C ALA A 241 -1.37 -12.84 -9.79
N ASN A 242 -0.50 -12.05 -9.15
CA ASN A 242 -0.91 -11.04 -8.17
C ASN A 242 -0.86 -9.65 -8.78
N GLY A 243 -2.02 -9.03 -8.98
CA GLY A 243 -2.16 -7.66 -9.43
C GLY A 243 -2.82 -6.78 -8.37
N PHE A 244 -2.41 -5.52 -8.32
CA PHE A 244 -2.92 -4.52 -7.40
C PHE A 244 -3.24 -3.25 -8.19
N ALA A 245 -4.50 -2.82 -8.12
CA ALA A 245 -4.94 -1.56 -8.70
C ALA A 245 -4.47 -0.38 -7.85
N VAL A 246 -4.00 0.68 -8.49
CA VAL A 246 -3.54 1.91 -7.84
C VAL A 246 -4.08 3.15 -8.55
N ARG A 247 -4.46 4.16 -7.76
CA ARG A 247 -5.01 5.44 -8.24
C ARG A 247 -3.98 6.55 -8.23
N ASN A 248 -2.99 6.45 -7.36
CA ASN A 248 -1.99 7.48 -7.14
C ASN A 248 -0.67 6.87 -6.64
N LEU A 249 0.39 7.68 -6.65
CA LEU A 249 1.72 7.28 -6.20
C LEU A 249 1.75 6.86 -4.72
N ALA A 250 0.93 7.47 -3.86
CA ALA A 250 0.91 7.13 -2.45
C ALA A 250 0.41 5.70 -2.22
N GLU A 251 -0.64 5.29 -2.93
CA GLU A 251 -1.15 3.91 -2.90
C GLU A 251 -0.12 2.90 -3.42
N ALA A 252 0.51 3.21 -4.55
CA ALA A 252 1.56 2.38 -5.11
C ALA A 252 2.73 2.17 -4.12
N LEU A 253 3.19 3.24 -3.47
CA LEU A 253 4.22 3.17 -2.44
C LEU A 253 3.78 2.37 -1.21
N THR A 254 2.52 2.50 -0.80
CA THR A 254 1.94 1.73 0.31
C THR A 254 1.99 0.22 0.03
N TYR A 255 1.65 -0.21 -1.19
CA TYR A 255 1.81 -1.61 -1.60
C TYR A 255 3.27 -2.07 -1.59
N VAL A 256 4.19 -1.26 -2.14
CA VAL A 256 5.63 -1.60 -2.17
C VAL A 256 6.21 -1.71 -0.76
N ARG A 257 5.79 -0.84 0.15
CA ARG A 257 6.15 -0.88 1.57
C ARG A 257 5.54 -2.08 2.30
N GLU A 258 4.48 -2.66 1.74
CA GLU A 258 3.63 -3.68 2.37
C GLU A 258 2.87 -3.13 3.59
N CYS A 259 2.52 -1.85 3.52
CA CYS A 259 1.62 -1.22 4.47
C CYS A 259 0.17 -1.57 4.12
N GLY A 260 -0.65 -1.95 5.10
CA GLY A 260 -2.03 -2.39 4.86
C GLY A 260 -3.05 -1.26 4.64
N ILE A 261 -2.61 0.00 4.64
CA ILE A 261 -3.50 1.18 4.74
C ILE A 261 -2.86 2.39 4.05
N VAL A 262 -3.67 3.17 3.33
CA VAL A 262 -3.24 4.39 2.62
C VAL A 262 -3.56 5.63 3.45
N PRO A 263 -2.58 6.46 3.81
CA PRO A 263 -2.84 7.72 4.51
C PRO A 263 -3.74 8.65 3.69
N HIS A 264 -4.73 9.26 4.32
CA HIS A 264 -5.68 10.17 3.68
C HIS A 264 -6.13 11.28 4.62
N GLN A 265 -6.36 12.47 4.06
CA GLN A 265 -6.94 13.60 4.79
C GLN A 265 -8.45 13.60 4.56
N PHE A 266 -9.20 13.22 5.60
CA PHE A 266 -10.65 13.16 5.55
C PHE A 266 -11.27 14.48 6.05
N VAL A 267 -12.47 14.76 5.55
CA VAL A 267 -13.37 15.75 6.17
C VAL A 267 -14.18 15.04 7.26
N PHE A 268 -14.53 15.75 8.33
CA PHE A 268 -15.39 15.19 9.36
C PHE A 268 -16.77 14.83 8.77
N PRO A 269 -17.30 13.64 9.03
CA PRO A 269 -18.55 13.20 8.42
C PRO A 269 -19.74 13.99 8.98
N GLU A 270 -20.55 14.57 8.10
CA GLU A 270 -21.79 15.29 8.43
C GLU A 270 -23.02 14.43 8.09
N ASP A 271 -24.19 14.78 8.65
CA ASP A 271 -25.49 14.16 8.34
C ASP A 271 -25.56 12.62 8.43
N VAL A 272 -24.85 12.04 9.41
CA VAL A 272 -24.82 10.58 9.64
C VAL A 272 -26.22 10.07 10.02
N ASP A 273 -26.78 9.18 9.20
CA ASP A 273 -28.09 8.58 9.42
C ASP A 273 -28.03 7.55 10.55
N GLU A 274 -27.09 6.61 10.49
CA GLU A 274 -26.93 5.57 11.50
C GLU A 274 -25.46 5.45 11.97
N LEU A 275 -25.26 5.43 13.29
CA LEU A 275 -23.97 5.10 13.91
C LEU A 275 -24.08 3.75 14.63
N HIS A 276 -23.33 2.76 14.17
CA HIS A 276 -23.26 1.44 14.78
C HIS A 276 -22.10 1.41 15.78
N VAL A 277 -22.38 1.22 17.06
CA VAL A 277 -21.39 1.35 18.14
C VAL A 277 -21.21 0.03 18.86
N LEU A 278 -19.98 -0.46 18.94
CA LEU A 278 -19.65 -1.61 19.75
C LEU A 278 -19.54 -1.21 21.23
N LEU A 279 -20.17 -1.98 22.12
CA LEU A 279 -20.14 -1.71 23.56
C LEU A 279 -19.13 -2.60 24.29
N GLY A 280 -18.28 -1.93 25.07
CA GLY A 280 -17.31 -2.54 25.97
C GLY A 280 -17.44 -1.93 27.37
N ASN A 281 -16.35 -1.97 28.14
CA ASN A 281 -16.33 -1.38 29.49
C ASN A 281 -16.00 0.13 29.49
N ALA A 282 -15.34 0.62 28.44
CA ALA A 282 -14.97 2.03 28.31
C ALA A 282 -16.13 2.87 27.75
N LEU A 283 -17.05 3.28 28.62
CA LEU A 283 -18.25 4.04 28.22
C LEU A 283 -18.00 5.53 27.92
N PRO A 284 -17.17 6.28 28.67
CA PRO A 284 -16.96 7.70 28.38
C PRO A 284 -16.47 8.02 26.96
N PRO A 285 -15.44 7.34 26.41
CA PRO A 285 -15.01 7.63 25.04
C PRO A 285 -16.06 7.19 24.01
N VAL A 286 -16.80 6.11 24.26
CA VAL A 286 -17.94 5.70 23.42
C VAL A 286 -19.02 6.79 23.40
N LEU A 287 -19.39 7.29 24.57
CA LEU A 287 -20.37 8.34 24.74
C LEU A 287 -19.92 9.64 24.07
N ALA A 288 -18.63 9.98 24.16
CA ALA A 288 -18.03 11.12 23.47
C ALA A 288 -18.26 11.02 21.96
N VAL A 289 -17.93 9.87 21.34
CA VAL A 289 -18.14 9.67 19.89
C VAL A 289 -19.61 9.75 19.52
N CYS A 290 -20.51 9.13 20.28
CA CYS A 290 -21.96 9.21 20.04
C CYS A 290 -22.46 10.66 19.99
N MET A 291 -22.00 11.49 20.94
CA MET A 291 -22.41 12.89 21.02
C MET A 291 -21.71 13.77 19.99
N GLN A 292 -20.45 13.49 19.67
CA GLN A 292 -19.64 14.23 18.70
C GLN A 292 -20.13 14.00 17.25
N ILE A 293 -20.51 12.77 16.90
CA ILE A 293 -21.08 12.43 15.59
C ILE A 293 -22.57 12.84 15.51
N PHE A 294 -23.30 12.72 16.62
CA PHE A 294 -24.72 13.08 16.75
C PHE A 294 -25.60 12.53 15.61
N PRO A 295 -25.65 11.20 15.42
CA PRO A 295 -26.36 10.58 14.29
C PRO A 295 -27.89 10.70 14.43
N LYS A 296 -28.64 10.52 13.35
CA LYS A 296 -30.12 10.43 13.46
C LYS A 296 -30.54 9.19 14.25
N ARG A 297 -29.80 8.08 14.11
CA ARG A 297 -30.01 6.82 14.82
C ARG A 297 -28.71 6.23 15.36
N LEU A 298 -28.79 5.67 16.55
CA LEU A 298 -27.69 5.02 17.26
C LEU A 298 -27.99 3.53 17.43
N CYS A 299 -27.18 2.66 16.84
CA CYS A 299 -27.31 1.21 16.91
C CYS A 299 -26.26 0.66 17.89
N LEU A 300 -26.66 0.27 19.09
CA LEU A 300 -25.77 -0.20 20.14
C LEU A 300 -25.62 -1.72 20.10
N TRP A 301 -24.43 -2.21 19.77
CA TRP A 301 -24.09 -3.63 19.72
C TRP A 301 -23.50 -4.07 21.05
N TYR A 302 -24.21 -4.96 21.75
CA TYR A 302 -23.84 -5.39 23.09
C TYR A 302 -23.78 -6.90 23.21
N SER A 303 -22.93 -7.36 24.13
CA SER A 303 -22.92 -8.73 24.61
C SER A 303 -23.72 -8.87 25.89
N GLU A 304 -23.99 -10.11 26.31
CA GLU A 304 -24.66 -10.37 27.59
C GLU A 304 -24.00 -9.63 28.76
N LYS A 305 -22.66 -9.58 28.78
CA LYS A 305 -21.88 -8.86 29.80
C LYS A 305 -22.06 -7.34 29.78
N THR A 306 -22.30 -6.77 28.59
CA THR A 306 -22.43 -5.32 28.38
C THR A 306 -23.87 -4.86 28.18
N ARG A 307 -24.84 -5.77 28.27
CA ARG A 307 -26.27 -5.47 28.23
C ARG A 307 -26.67 -4.35 29.21
N PRO A 308 -26.24 -4.35 30.48
CA PRO A 308 -26.58 -3.26 31.39
C PRO A 308 -26.05 -1.90 30.93
N HIS A 309 -24.89 -1.88 30.26
CA HIS A 309 -24.32 -0.65 29.69
C HIS A 309 -25.19 -0.12 28.55
N ALA A 310 -25.67 -1.03 27.68
CA ALA A 310 -26.53 -0.69 26.56
C ALA A 310 -27.85 -0.09 27.03
N GLU A 311 -28.50 -0.71 28.01
CA GLU A 311 -29.75 -0.24 28.61
C GLU A 311 -29.58 1.09 29.34
N ALA A 312 -28.45 1.30 30.02
CA ALA A 312 -28.16 2.58 30.68
C ALA A 312 -27.93 3.70 29.65
N LEU A 313 -27.14 3.45 28.60
CA LEU A 313 -26.91 4.40 27.51
C LEU A 313 -28.21 4.75 26.77
N GLU A 314 -29.04 3.76 26.45
CA GLU A 314 -30.34 3.97 25.83
C GLU A 314 -31.20 4.91 26.67
N LYS A 315 -31.33 4.66 27.98
CA LYS A 315 -32.11 5.53 28.88
C LYS A 315 -31.63 6.98 28.86
N VAL A 316 -30.32 7.21 28.82
CA VAL A 316 -29.73 8.56 28.82
C VAL A 316 -29.89 9.25 27.46
N LEU A 317 -29.69 8.52 26.36
CA LEU A 317 -29.59 9.08 25.01
C LEU A 317 -30.91 9.12 24.25
N LYS A 318 -31.90 8.27 24.56
CA LYS A 318 -33.18 8.18 23.84
C LYS A 318 -34.00 9.47 23.82
N THR A 319 -33.71 10.39 24.73
CA THR A 319 -34.33 11.72 24.78
C THR A 319 -33.83 12.66 23.69
N ARG A 320 -32.72 12.32 23.02
CA ARG A 320 -32.01 13.16 22.05
C ARG A 320 -31.72 12.45 20.73
N LEU A 321 -31.55 11.14 20.76
CA LEU A 321 -31.23 10.29 19.61
C LEU A 321 -32.19 9.11 19.57
N THR A 322 -32.52 8.60 18.38
CA THR A 322 -33.19 7.31 18.26
C THR A 322 -32.17 6.21 18.57
N VAL A 323 -32.46 5.32 19.52
CA VAL A 323 -31.52 4.26 19.94
C VAL A 323 -32.13 2.89 19.66
N GLU A 324 -31.34 2.00 19.05
CA GLU A 324 -31.63 0.58 18.85
C GLU A 324 -30.60 -0.28 19.60
N LEU A 325 -31.05 -1.40 20.15
CA LEU A 325 -30.21 -2.34 20.89
C LEU A 325 -30.06 -3.65 20.12
N HIS A 326 -28.82 -4.06 19.85
CA HIS A 326 -28.50 -5.24 19.06
C HIS A 326 -27.61 -6.22 19.85
N ALA A 327 -28.12 -7.42 20.13
CA ALA A 327 -27.40 -8.42 20.92
C ALA A 327 -26.46 -9.28 20.04
N VAL A 328 -25.21 -9.44 20.48
CA VAL A 328 -24.19 -10.27 19.83
C VAL A 328 -23.31 -11.03 20.85
N PRO A 329 -22.85 -12.24 20.54
CA PRO A 329 -21.90 -12.95 21.40
C PRO A 329 -20.52 -12.26 21.38
N SER A 330 -19.94 -11.96 22.55
CA SER A 330 -18.62 -11.31 22.61
C SER A 330 -17.45 -12.25 22.29
N ASP A 331 -17.70 -13.56 22.23
CA ASP A 331 -16.72 -14.63 22.08
C ASP A 331 -16.75 -15.33 20.72
N ASN A 332 -17.65 -14.90 19.81
CA ASN A 332 -17.80 -15.51 18.49
C ASN A 332 -17.76 -14.44 17.39
N MET A 333 -16.57 -14.24 16.82
CA MET A 333 -16.31 -13.24 15.78
C MET A 333 -17.20 -13.43 14.54
N THR A 334 -17.39 -14.68 14.09
CA THR A 334 -18.16 -14.99 12.88
C THR A 334 -19.63 -14.60 13.05
N VAL A 335 -20.24 -14.92 14.21
CA VAL A 335 -21.64 -14.56 14.45
C VAL A 335 -21.82 -13.05 14.55
N VAL A 336 -20.86 -12.33 15.16
CA VAL A 336 -20.89 -10.87 15.22
C VAL A 336 -20.80 -10.27 13.81
N GLU A 337 -19.87 -10.76 12.98
CA GLU A 337 -19.67 -10.28 11.61
C GLU A 337 -20.94 -10.47 10.78
N VAL A 338 -21.50 -11.69 10.77
CA VAL A 338 -22.69 -12.01 9.97
C VAL A 338 -23.88 -11.13 10.38
N ARG A 339 -24.18 -11.03 11.68
CA ARG A 339 -25.30 -10.22 12.17
C ARG A 339 -25.13 -8.74 11.87
N MET A 340 -23.92 -8.22 12.06
CA MET A 340 -23.65 -6.81 11.78
C MET A 340 -23.77 -6.54 10.28
N ARG A 341 -23.22 -7.41 9.44
CA ARG A 341 -23.33 -7.33 7.99
C ARG A 341 -24.79 -7.36 7.53
N GLU A 342 -25.60 -8.29 8.02
CA GLU A 342 -27.04 -8.38 7.71
C GLU A 342 -27.76 -7.06 8.06
N ARG A 343 -27.59 -6.56 9.28
CA ARG A 343 -28.23 -5.30 9.70
C ARG A 343 -27.72 -4.08 8.91
N LEU A 344 -26.44 -4.06 8.56
CA LEU A 344 -25.88 -3.00 7.71
C LEU A 344 -26.55 -3.06 6.33
N LEU A 345 -26.65 -4.24 5.69
CA LEU A 345 -27.28 -4.42 4.38
C LEU A 345 -28.77 -4.03 4.36
N GLU A 346 -29.51 -4.22 5.46
CA GLU A 346 -30.92 -3.80 5.56
C GLU A 346 -31.14 -2.29 5.43
N SER A 347 -30.13 -1.49 5.77
CA SER A 347 -30.17 -0.02 5.69
C SER A 347 -29.39 0.51 4.50
N ASP A 348 -29.41 -0.20 3.38
CA ASP A 348 -28.76 0.28 2.16
C ASP A 348 -29.37 1.60 1.67
N GLY A 349 -28.51 2.53 1.28
CA GLY A 349 -28.90 3.91 0.94
C GLY A 349 -28.85 4.93 2.10
N CYS A 350 -28.63 4.51 3.35
CA CYS A 350 -28.33 5.42 4.46
C CYS A 350 -26.82 5.70 4.57
N PHE A 351 -26.45 6.94 4.96
CA PHE A 351 -25.07 7.25 5.33
C PHE A 351 -24.78 6.69 6.72
N ARG A 352 -24.04 5.59 6.74
CA ARG A 352 -23.77 4.78 7.93
C ARG A 352 -22.30 4.91 8.33
N LEU A 353 -22.05 4.87 9.64
CA LEU A 353 -20.71 4.74 10.20
C LEU A 353 -20.69 3.63 11.25
N VAL A 354 -19.52 3.01 11.41
CA VAL A 354 -19.29 2.02 12.46
C VAL A 354 -18.22 2.56 13.43
N ASN A 355 -18.56 2.66 14.71
CA ASN A 355 -17.65 3.05 15.78
C ASN A 355 -17.12 1.83 16.53
N ILE A 356 -15.80 1.62 16.45
CA ILE A 356 -15.09 0.52 17.10
C ILE A 356 -14.28 0.96 18.35
N THR A 357 -14.56 2.16 18.89
CA THR A 357 -13.90 2.65 20.13
C THR A 357 -14.18 1.74 21.33
N GLY A 358 -15.39 1.16 21.39
CA GLY A 358 -15.77 0.19 22.41
C GLY A 358 -15.68 -1.25 21.90
N GLY A 359 -16.36 -2.16 22.61
CA GLY A 359 -16.28 -3.59 22.33
C GLY A 359 -14.97 -4.21 22.79
N ASN A 360 -14.83 -5.51 22.55
CA ASN A 360 -13.54 -6.19 22.66
C ASN A 360 -12.89 -6.32 21.27
N ARG A 361 -11.63 -6.79 21.24
CA ARG A 361 -10.89 -6.94 19.97
C ARG A 361 -11.61 -7.82 18.95
N MET A 362 -12.25 -8.91 19.37
CA MET A 362 -12.98 -9.81 18.45
C MET A 362 -14.19 -9.13 17.83
N MET A 363 -14.96 -8.38 18.61
CA MET A 363 -16.07 -7.58 18.09
C MET A 363 -15.57 -6.49 17.13
N GLY A 364 -14.44 -5.83 17.46
CA GLY A 364 -13.80 -4.84 16.59
C GLY A 364 -13.38 -5.41 15.24
N PHE A 365 -12.74 -6.59 15.22
CA PHE A 365 -12.38 -7.28 13.97
C PHE A 365 -13.61 -7.71 13.17
N ALA A 366 -14.63 -8.27 13.83
CA ALA A 366 -15.88 -8.63 13.18
C ALA A 366 -16.56 -7.42 12.52
N ALA A 367 -16.60 -6.30 13.24
CA ALA A 367 -17.16 -5.05 12.73
C ALA A 367 -16.39 -4.49 11.54
N MET A 368 -15.06 -4.59 11.55
CA MET A 368 -14.22 -4.19 10.42
C MET A 368 -14.47 -5.06 9.18
N LEU A 369 -14.63 -6.37 9.35
CA LEU A 369 -14.94 -7.28 8.24
C LEU A 369 -16.32 -6.98 7.65
N ALA A 370 -17.33 -6.79 8.50
CA ALA A 370 -18.68 -6.43 8.08
C ALA A 370 -18.71 -5.06 7.39
N ALA A 371 -18.02 -4.05 7.94
CA ALA A 371 -17.93 -2.72 7.36
C ALA A 371 -17.22 -2.75 5.99
N ARG A 372 -16.12 -3.51 5.85
CA ARG A 372 -15.44 -3.71 4.56
C ARG A 372 -16.33 -4.38 3.54
N HIS A 373 -17.08 -5.41 3.93
CA HIS A 373 -18.00 -6.09 3.03
C HIS A 373 -19.12 -5.16 2.55
N CYS A 374 -19.69 -4.38 3.47
CA CYS A 374 -20.78 -3.44 3.17
C CYS A 374 -20.31 -2.10 2.60
N ARG A 375 -19.00 -1.91 2.42
CA ARG A 375 -18.37 -0.66 1.94
C ARG A 375 -18.72 0.57 2.80
N ILE A 376 -18.56 0.42 4.12
CA ILE A 376 -18.91 1.43 5.12
C ILE A 376 -17.65 1.86 5.86
N SER A 377 -17.51 3.16 6.12
CA SER A 377 -16.38 3.68 6.86
C SER A 377 -16.48 3.38 8.36
N LEU A 378 -15.33 3.12 8.98
CA LEU A 378 -15.17 3.03 10.43
C LEU A 378 -14.69 4.36 11.00
N VAL A 379 -15.06 4.63 12.24
CA VAL A 379 -14.46 5.65 13.09
C VAL A 379 -14.05 5.06 14.44
N TYR A 380 -13.01 5.59 15.05
CA TYR A 380 -12.69 5.28 16.43
C TYR A 380 -11.91 6.41 17.10
N ARG A 381 -11.96 6.46 18.43
CA ARG A 381 -11.13 7.35 19.22
C ARG A 381 -9.92 6.59 19.74
N ASP A 382 -8.74 6.99 19.28
CA ASP A 382 -7.48 6.50 19.85
C ASP A 382 -7.39 6.93 21.33
N ILE A 383 -6.73 6.11 22.15
CA ILE A 383 -6.55 6.41 23.56
C ILE A 383 -5.77 7.73 23.73
N ASP A 384 -4.79 7.99 22.87
CA ASP A 384 -3.91 9.17 22.85
C ASP A 384 -4.42 10.32 21.95
N ALA A 385 -5.67 10.24 21.48
CA ALA A 385 -6.25 11.27 20.63
C ALA A 385 -6.43 12.61 21.34
N GLN A 386 -6.17 13.72 20.63
CA GLN A 386 -6.53 15.06 21.08
C GLN A 386 -8.05 15.20 21.22
N ASP A 387 -8.52 16.23 21.93
CA ASP A 387 -9.94 16.55 22.03
C ASP A 387 -10.57 16.72 20.63
N ASP A 388 -11.80 16.22 20.44
CA ASP A 388 -12.51 16.16 19.14
C ASP A 388 -11.80 15.41 17.99
N GLN A 389 -10.63 14.80 18.21
CA GLN A 389 -9.97 13.97 17.19
C GLN A 389 -10.54 12.55 17.15
N LEU A 390 -10.88 12.07 15.95
CA LEU A 390 -11.15 10.67 15.68
C LEU A 390 -10.22 10.16 14.57
N GLU A 391 -10.03 8.86 14.52
CA GLU A 391 -9.44 8.16 13.39
C GLU A 391 -10.57 7.62 12.52
N MET A 392 -10.41 7.70 11.20
CA MET A 392 -11.36 7.20 10.21
C MET A 392 -10.66 6.17 9.33
N ILE A 393 -11.32 5.06 9.05
CA ILE A 393 -10.90 4.08 8.03
C ILE A 393 -12.03 3.98 7.02
N ASP A 394 -11.71 4.25 5.75
CA ASP A 394 -12.69 4.26 4.68
C ASP A 394 -12.59 2.99 3.84
N PHE A 395 -13.71 2.25 3.79
CA PHE A 395 -13.90 1.05 2.97
C PHE A 395 -14.92 1.27 1.84
N THR A 396 -15.35 2.50 1.59
CA THR A 396 -16.39 2.80 0.58
C THR A 396 -15.95 2.47 -0.85
N ASP A 397 -14.64 2.43 -1.08
CA ASP A 397 -14.00 2.09 -2.36
C ASP A 397 -14.10 0.59 -2.70
N ASP A 398 -13.55 0.18 -3.85
CA ASP A 398 -13.48 -1.23 -4.27
C ASP A 398 -12.80 -2.09 -3.18
N PRO A 399 -13.41 -3.23 -2.76
CA PRO A 399 -12.86 -4.09 -1.71
C PRO A 399 -11.48 -4.68 -2.01
N ASN A 400 -11.04 -4.66 -3.28
CA ASN A 400 -9.71 -5.09 -3.71
C ASN A 400 -8.64 -4.02 -3.50
N LEU A 401 -9.03 -2.77 -3.21
CA LEU A 401 -8.11 -1.69 -2.90
C LEU A 401 -7.76 -1.67 -1.41
N LEU A 402 -6.63 -1.02 -1.10
CA LEU A 402 -6.28 -0.73 0.29
C LEU A 402 -7.25 0.31 0.86
N PRO A 403 -7.70 0.13 2.12
CA PRO A 403 -8.50 1.14 2.77
C PRO A 403 -7.69 2.41 2.98
N ARG A 404 -8.38 3.55 2.92
CA ARG A 404 -7.83 4.85 3.27
C ARG A 404 -7.97 5.08 4.78
N ASN A 405 -6.97 5.66 5.44
CA ASN A 405 -7.04 6.00 6.86
C ASN A 405 -6.45 7.36 7.16
N GLY A 406 -7.03 8.04 8.12
CA GLY A 406 -6.43 9.22 8.70
C GLY A 406 -7.32 9.84 9.76
N LYS A 407 -6.82 10.95 10.27
CA LYS A 407 -7.46 11.71 11.34
C LYS A 407 -8.54 12.61 10.79
N ILE A 408 -9.63 12.70 11.54
CA ILE A 408 -10.71 13.67 11.36
C ILE A 408 -10.86 14.52 12.62
N MET A 409 -11.21 15.78 12.43
CA MET A 409 -11.44 16.77 13.49
C MET A 409 -12.78 17.45 13.24
N GLY A 410 -13.69 17.43 14.20
CA GLY A 410 -15.01 18.06 14.05
C GLY A 410 -16.00 17.59 15.10
N ASN A 411 -17.17 18.21 15.14
CA ASN A 411 -18.20 17.91 16.13
C ASN A 411 -19.57 18.40 15.64
N ASN A 412 -20.45 17.47 15.28
CA ASN A 412 -21.80 17.71 14.77
C ASN A 412 -22.81 17.96 15.89
N CYS A 413 -22.40 17.87 17.16
CA CYS A 413 -23.32 18.08 18.27
C CYS A 413 -23.94 19.48 18.18
N PRO A 414 -25.28 19.61 18.15
CA PRO A 414 -25.92 20.91 18.08
C PRO A 414 -25.43 21.85 19.19
N GLU A 415 -25.13 23.10 18.86
CA GLU A 415 -24.53 24.08 19.78
C GLU A 415 -25.26 24.20 21.13
N LYS A 416 -26.59 24.06 21.12
CA LYS A 416 -27.43 24.07 22.34
C LYS A 416 -27.06 22.97 23.35
N TRP A 417 -26.58 21.83 22.87
CA TRP A 417 -26.15 20.68 23.66
C TRP A 417 -24.65 20.67 23.86
N LYS A 418 -23.88 20.96 22.81
CA LYS A 418 -22.42 20.96 22.82
C LYS A 418 -21.84 21.76 23.99
N LYS A 419 -22.41 22.93 24.31
CA LYS A 419 -21.98 23.78 25.43
C LYS A 419 -22.27 23.19 26.82
N LYS A 420 -23.30 22.34 26.93
CA LYS A 420 -23.75 21.70 28.17
C LYS A 420 -23.05 20.37 28.43
N ILE A 421 -22.43 19.76 27.42
CA ILE A 421 -21.72 18.50 27.56
C ILE A 421 -20.38 18.73 28.26
N ASN A 422 -20.04 17.83 29.18
CA ASN A 422 -18.77 17.82 29.89
C ASN A 422 -17.70 17.05 29.10
N TRP A 423 -17.27 17.62 27.97
CA TRP A 423 -16.27 17.01 27.09
C TRP A 423 -14.99 16.61 27.83
N LYS A 424 -14.55 17.46 28.78
CA LYS A 424 -13.39 17.17 29.62
C LYS A 424 -13.54 15.85 30.38
N LYS A 425 -14.67 15.61 31.05
CA LYS A 425 -14.93 14.32 31.72
C LYS A 425 -14.99 13.16 30.72
N LEU A 426 -15.59 13.36 29.55
CA LEU A 426 -15.73 12.30 28.54
C LEU A 426 -14.39 11.89 27.89
N TYR A 427 -13.45 12.83 27.77
CA TYR A 427 -12.10 12.58 27.24
C TYR A 427 -11.09 12.16 28.31
N ASP A 428 -11.39 12.37 29.59
CA ASP A 428 -10.53 11.97 30.70
C ASP A 428 -10.55 10.44 30.92
N ARG A 429 -9.36 9.82 30.82
CA ARG A 429 -9.16 8.38 31.03
C ARG A 429 -9.44 7.94 32.48
N GLN A 430 -9.38 8.88 33.42
CA GLN A 430 -9.65 8.63 34.83
C GLN A 430 -11.14 8.55 35.13
N THR A 431 -11.99 9.06 34.23
CA THR A 431 -13.44 8.91 34.35
C THR A 431 -13.80 7.45 34.09
N GLN A 432 -14.03 6.69 35.16
CA GLN A 432 -14.49 5.31 35.08
C GLN A 432 -15.55 5.05 36.14
N PRO A 433 -16.50 4.12 35.88
CA PRO A 433 -17.38 3.65 36.93
C PRO A 433 -16.55 3.03 38.05
N LYS A 434 -17.07 3.03 39.29
CA LYS A 434 -16.36 2.41 40.42
C LYS A 434 -16.07 0.93 40.08
N PRO A 435 -14.87 0.41 40.41
CA PRO A 435 -14.53 -0.98 40.13
C PRO A 435 -15.60 -1.94 40.67
N GLY A 436 -16.03 -2.88 39.83
CA GLY A 436 -17.06 -3.87 40.21
C GLY A 436 -18.51 -3.34 40.24
N THR A 437 -18.75 -2.08 39.88
CA THR A 437 -20.11 -1.52 39.78
C THR A 437 -20.60 -1.48 38.34
N THR A 438 -21.86 -1.83 38.13
CA THR A 438 -22.52 -1.64 36.86
C THR A 438 -22.84 -0.15 36.66
N PRO A 439 -22.46 0.46 35.53
CA PRO A 439 -22.81 1.83 35.19
C PRO A 439 -24.32 2.07 35.27
N THR A 440 -24.73 3.11 36.00
CA THR A 440 -26.14 3.51 36.10
C THR A 440 -26.45 4.70 35.17
N PRO A 441 -27.72 4.90 34.77
CA PRO A 441 -28.12 6.08 34.01
C PRO A 441 -27.74 7.40 34.69
N GLU A 442 -27.79 7.46 36.03
CA GLU A 442 -27.47 8.65 36.82
C GLU A 442 -25.98 9.00 36.71
N TRP A 443 -25.10 8.00 36.84
CA TRP A 443 -23.66 8.20 36.65
C TRP A 443 -23.33 8.66 35.23
N LEU A 444 -23.96 8.05 34.22
CA LEU A 444 -23.80 8.47 32.83
C LEU A 444 -24.26 9.91 32.60
N GLN A 445 -25.36 10.35 33.23
CA GLN A 445 -25.80 11.75 33.17
C GLN A 445 -24.79 12.69 33.85
N GLU A 446 -24.22 12.29 34.99
CA GLU A 446 -23.25 13.09 35.75
C GLU A 446 -21.91 13.32 35.01
N ILE A 447 -21.48 12.35 34.20
CA ILE A 447 -20.29 12.50 33.36
C ILE A 447 -20.58 13.19 32.03
N LEU A 448 -21.81 13.06 31.51
CA LEU A 448 -22.21 13.63 30.23
C LEU A 448 -22.47 15.12 30.32
N TRP A 449 -23.13 15.59 31.38
CA TRP A 449 -23.55 16.98 31.52
C TRP A 449 -22.64 17.73 32.48
N LYS A 450 -22.37 19.00 32.16
CA LYS A 450 -21.80 19.94 33.14
C LYS A 450 -22.81 20.15 34.26
N THR A 451 -22.36 20.16 35.51
CA THR A 451 -23.21 20.59 36.63
C THR A 451 -23.52 22.08 36.49
N ASP A 452 -24.75 22.47 36.81
CA ASP A 452 -25.18 23.88 36.77
C ASP A 452 -24.18 24.75 37.54
N GLY A 453 -23.62 25.77 36.86
CA GLY A 453 -22.57 26.65 37.41
C GLY A 453 -21.15 26.41 36.85
N GLN A 454 -20.90 25.33 36.12
CA GLN A 454 -19.64 25.11 35.39
C GLN A 454 -19.66 25.75 33.98
N ASN A 455 -19.92 27.05 33.89
CA ASN A 455 -19.67 27.81 32.67
C ASN A 455 -18.32 28.54 32.82
N LEU A 456 -17.24 27.83 32.51
CA LEU A 456 -15.97 28.42 32.12
C LEU A 456 -15.59 27.83 30.76
#